data_AF-A0AAV6VTC9-F1
#
_entry.id   AF-A0AAV6VTC9-F1
#
_cell.length_a   1.000
_cell.length_b   1.000
_cell.length_c   1.000
_cell.angle_alpha   90.00
_cell.angle_beta   90.00
_cell.angle_gamma   90.00
#
_symmetry.space_group_name_H-M   'P 1'
#
loop_
_entity.id
_entity.type
_entity.pdbx_description
1 polymer ?
#
loop_
_entity_poly.entity_id
_entity_poly.type
_entity_poly.pdbx_seq_one_letter_code
_entity_poly.pdbx_strand_id
1 'polypeptide(L)'
;MTVEDPFFVVKNEVVEAVNKTKDLYQRWSELKDLNLISKEEVEWTTNELKNSFRSIEWDLEDLEETISIVENNPKKFKIDGSEIDTRKAFIDKTKEEVQLMKDKMFETREKKMRQGLLGTGYAKYTRLENEVESPTQAKFIEDTHQAQQLIVSSQDEQIERVGATVGTLKSMSKQIGNELEEQSIMLDDLGYEMEVTESKLDATTTKIAKALHMTSDRRQWTAIGILLLIMFLVILLFFIL
;
A
#
# COMPACT_ATOMS: atom_id res chain seq x y z
N MET A 1 -23.53 -1.91 -25.34
CA MET A 1 -22.06 -1.91 -25.14
C MET A 1 -21.79 -2.84 -23.98
N THR A 2 -21.19 -4.01 -24.23
CA THR A 2 -20.65 -4.85 -23.15
C THR A 2 -19.39 -4.14 -22.68
N VAL A 3 -19.41 -3.59 -21.47
CA VAL A 3 -18.23 -3.00 -20.85
C VAL A 3 -17.19 -4.11 -20.72
N GLU A 4 -15.98 -3.86 -21.23
CA GLU A 4 -14.86 -4.79 -21.16
C GLU A 4 -14.52 -5.03 -19.68
N ASP A 5 -14.20 -6.28 -19.31
CA ASP A 5 -13.96 -6.66 -17.93
C ASP A 5 -12.66 -5.99 -17.41
N PRO A 6 -12.75 -5.04 -16.45
CA PRO A 6 -11.59 -4.31 -15.97
C PRO A 6 -10.60 -5.19 -15.18
N PHE A 7 -11.01 -6.40 -14.77
CA PHE A 7 -10.16 -7.33 -14.05
C PHE A 7 -8.81 -7.57 -14.75
N PHE A 8 -8.82 -7.72 -16.09
CA PHE A 8 -7.60 -8.01 -16.83
C PHE A 8 -6.65 -6.82 -16.93
N VAL A 9 -7.18 -5.59 -16.90
CA VAL A 9 -6.37 -4.37 -16.89
C VAL A 9 -5.63 -4.29 -15.56
N VAL A 10 -6.36 -4.36 -14.44
CA VAL A 10 -5.77 -4.31 -13.09
C VAL A 10 -4.83 -5.50 -12.86
N LYS A 11 -5.17 -6.70 -13.35
CA LYS A 11 -4.27 -7.86 -13.33
C LYS A 11 -2.93 -7.55 -14.00
N ASN A 12 -2.94 -6.91 -15.17
CA ASN A 12 -1.71 -6.58 -15.89
C ASN A 12 -0.89 -5.51 -15.14
N GLU A 13 -1.56 -4.52 -14.55
CA GLU A 13 -0.92 -3.50 -13.71
C GLU A 13 -0.25 -4.13 -12.47
N VAL A 14 -0.95 -5.05 -11.80
CA VAL A 14 -0.39 -5.82 -10.68
C VAL A 14 0.83 -6.64 -11.11
N VAL A 15 0.76 -7.32 -12.26
CA VAL A 15 1.92 -8.07 -12.80
C VAL A 15 3.10 -7.15 -13.07
N GLU A 16 2.87 -5.97 -13.64
CA GLU A 16 3.92 -4.98 -13.88
C GLU A 16 4.52 -4.45 -12.56
N ALA A 17 3.68 -4.12 -11.58
CA ALA A 17 4.09 -3.67 -10.26
C ALA A 17 4.92 -4.73 -9.53
N VAL A 18 4.52 -6.01 -9.59
CA VAL A 18 5.24 -7.14 -9.01
C VAL A 18 6.61 -7.31 -9.66
N ASN A 19 6.72 -7.19 -10.99
CA ASN A 19 8.00 -7.29 -11.68
C ASN A 19 8.95 -6.14 -11.29
N LYS A 20 8.46 -4.90 -11.25
CA LYS A 20 9.24 -3.75 -10.76
C LYS A 20 9.71 -3.96 -9.32
N THR A 21 8.83 -4.49 -8.48
CA THR A 21 9.13 -4.79 -7.06
C THR A 21 10.20 -5.88 -6.94
N LYS A 22 10.19 -6.90 -7.81
CA LYS A 22 11.24 -7.93 -7.85
C LYS A 22 12.60 -7.36 -8.22
N ASP A 23 12.66 -6.51 -9.24
CA ASP A 23 13.90 -5.86 -9.65
C ASP A 23 14.46 -4.99 -8.51
N LEU A 24 13.59 -4.23 -7.86
CA LEU A 24 13.93 -3.44 -6.68
C LEU A 24 14.39 -4.32 -5.50
N TYR A 25 13.76 -5.48 -5.30
CA TYR A 25 14.12 -6.43 -4.25
C TYR A 25 15.48 -7.07 -4.50
N GLN A 26 15.79 -7.43 -5.75
CA GLN A 26 17.12 -7.92 -6.14
C GLN A 26 18.19 -6.87 -5.85
N ARG A 27 17.95 -5.62 -6.28
CA ARG A 27 18.85 -4.49 -6.00
C ARG A 27 19.05 -4.29 -4.50
N TRP A 28 17.98 -4.33 -3.72
CA TRP A 28 18.05 -4.23 -2.26
C TRP A 28 18.86 -5.38 -1.63
N SER A 29 18.71 -6.60 -2.15
CA SER A 29 19.48 -7.77 -1.70
C SER A 29 20.98 -7.63 -1.99
N GLU A 30 21.35 -7.15 -3.18
CA GLU A 30 22.76 -6.89 -3.53
C GLU A 30 23.39 -5.80 -2.66
N LEU A 31 22.64 -4.71 -2.42
CA LEU A 31 23.07 -3.60 -1.55
C LEU A 31 23.29 -4.07 -0.10
N LYS A 32 22.53 -5.06 0.35
CA LYS A 32 22.69 -5.66 1.68
C LYS A 32 23.97 -6.47 1.83
N ASP A 33 24.37 -7.21 0.80
CA ASP A 33 25.53 -8.10 0.84
C ASP A 33 26.86 -7.33 0.78
N LEU A 34 26.88 -6.16 0.15
CA LEU A 34 28.11 -5.36 -0.02
C LEU A 34 28.56 -4.58 1.22
N ASN A 35 27.81 -4.62 2.33
CA ASN A 35 28.10 -4.10 3.69
C ASN A 35 28.85 -2.75 3.84
N LEU A 36 29.04 -1.94 2.79
CA LEU A 36 29.93 -0.78 2.81
C LEU A 36 29.53 0.42 1.94
N ILE A 37 28.42 0.41 1.20
CA ILE A 37 28.14 1.52 0.27
C ILE A 37 26.67 1.97 0.39
N SER A 38 26.49 3.15 0.99
CA SER A 38 25.25 3.93 1.15
C SER A 38 24.12 3.36 2.03
N LYS A 39 24.17 3.68 3.33
CA LYS A 39 23.05 3.47 4.28
C LYS A 39 21.74 4.13 3.80
N GLU A 40 21.85 5.29 3.14
CA GLU A 40 20.72 6.01 2.56
C GLU A 40 20.07 5.26 1.41
N GLU A 41 20.86 4.64 0.53
CA GLU A 41 20.33 3.84 -0.59
C GLU A 41 19.61 2.58 -0.09
N VAL A 42 20.13 1.93 0.95
CA VAL A 42 19.47 0.78 1.61
C VAL A 42 18.17 1.21 2.29
N GLU A 43 18.14 2.36 2.96
CA GLU A 43 16.94 2.87 3.63
C GLU A 43 15.87 3.28 2.61
N TRP A 44 16.25 4.00 1.56
CA TRP A 44 15.37 4.37 0.46
C TRP A 44 14.77 3.14 -0.23
N THR A 45 15.62 2.18 -0.66
CA THR A 45 15.14 0.95 -1.31
C THR A 45 14.25 0.13 -0.38
N THR A 46 14.53 0.10 0.92
CA THR A 46 13.67 -0.58 1.91
C THR A 46 12.29 0.09 2.00
N ASN A 47 12.23 1.41 1.97
CA ASN A 47 10.97 2.16 2.05
C ASN A 47 10.15 1.99 0.77
N GLU A 48 10.81 2.10 -0.38
CA GLU A 48 10.17 1.94 -1.68
C GLU A 48 9.59 0.54 -1.87
N LEU A 49 10.28 -0.50 -1.38
CA LEU A 49 9.75 -1.88 -1.34
C LEU A 49 8.50 -1.99 -0.48
N LYS A 50 8.46 -1.37 0.70
CA LYS A 50 7.27 -1.39 1.57
C LYS A 50 6.07 -0.71 0.92
N ASN A 51 6.30 0.43 0.26
CA ASN A 51 5.25 1.15 -0.46
C ASN A 51 4.73 0.29 -1.62
N SER A 52 5.63 -0.31 -2.39
CA SER A 52 5.28 -1.19 -3.51
C SER A 52 4.47 -2.41 -3.04
N PHE A 53 4.89 -3.08 -1.97
CA PHE A 53 4.14 -4.20 -1.39
C PHE A 53 2.73 -3.78 -0.96
N ARG A 54 2.59 -2.63 -0.28
CA ARG A 54 1.30 -2.13 0.18
C ARG A 54 0.36 -1.82 -1.00
N SER A 55 0.89 -1.19 -2.04
CA SER A 55 0.11 -0.91 -3.25
C SER A 55 -0.40 -2.19 -3.90
N ILE A 56 0.48 -3.19 -4.06
CA ILE A 56 0.09 -4.49 -4.63
C ILE A 56 -0.93 -5.21 -3.74
N GLU A 57 -0.78 -5.14 -2.41
CA GLU A 57 -1.73 -5.76 -1.47
C GLU A 57 -3.13 -5.14 -1.59
N TRP A 58 -3.22 -3.82 -1.73
CA TRP A 58 -4.50 -3.14 -1.99
C TRP A 58 -5.13 -3.55 -3.32
N ASP A 59 -4.36 -3.55 -4.40
CA ASP A 59 -4.88 -3.97 -5.71
C ASP A 59 -5.38 -5.43 -5.67
N LEU A 60 -4.70 -6.31 -4.93
CA LEU A 60 -5.12 -7.70 -4.76
C LEU A 60 -6.38 -7.86 -3.89
N GLU A 61 -6.57 -7.01 -2.89
CA GLU A 61 -7.79 -6.94 -2.08
C GLU A 61 -8.99 -6.52 -2.94
N ASP A 62 -8.83 -5.46 -3.74
CA ASP A 62 -9.87 -5.00 -4.68
C ASP A 62 -10.23 -6.10 -5.69
N LEU A 63 -9.23 -6.80 -6.26
CA LEU A 63 -9.47 -7.92 -7.17
C LEU A 63 -10.23 -9.07 -6.48
N GLU A 64 -9.94 -9.37 -5.22
CA GLU A 64 -10.64 -10.40 -4.44
C GLU A 64 -12.10 -10.02 -4.15
N GLU A 65 -12.36 -8.74 -3.85
CA GLU A 65 -13.72 -8.22 -3.73
C GLU A 65 -14.48 -8.35 -5.05
N THR A 66 -13.84 -8.05 -6.18
CA THR A 66 -14.51 -8.19 -7.49
C THR A 66 -14.90 -9.64 -7.78
N ILE A 67 -14.05 -10.61 -7.42
CA ILE A 67 -14.37 -12.04 -7.53
C ILE A 67 -15.57 -12.38 -6.66
N SER A 68 -15.59 -11.90 -5.41
CA SER A 68 -16.71 -12.11 -4.48
C SER A 68 -18.02 -11.54 -5.03
N ILE A 69 -17.98 -10.38 -5.70
CA ILE A 69 -19.16 -9.78 -6.36
C ILE A 69 -19.64 -10.66 -7.54
N VAL A 70 -18.71 -11.18 -8.34
CA VAL A 70 -19.01 -12.06 -9.48
C VAL A 70 -19.65 -13.37 -9.01
N GLU A 71 -19.09 -14.00 -7.98
CA GLU A 71 -19.59 -15.25 -7.40
C GLU A 71 -21.00 -15.12 -6.83
N ASN A 72 -21.31 -13.97 -6.21
CA ASN A 72 -22.64 -13.69 -5.67
C ASN A 72 -23.68 -13.35 -6.75
N ASN A 73 -23.27 -13.07 -8.00
CA ASN A 73 -24.18 -12.64 -9.06
C ASN A 73 -23.89 -13.27 -10.45
N PRO A 74 -23.86 -14.61 -10.56
CA PRO A 74 -23.39 -15.30 -11.77
C PRO A 74 -24.24 -15.01 -13.01
N LYS A 75 -25.56 -14.78 -12.83
CA LYS A 75 -26.48 -14.45 -13.94
C LYS A 75 -26.16 -13.11 -14.61
N LYS A 76 -25.60 -12.16 -13.84
CA LYS A 76 -25.28 -10.80 -14.31
C LYS A 76 -23.97 -10.79 -15.10
N PHE A 77 -22.96 -11.47 -14.59
CA PHE A 77 -21.59 -11.40 -15.11
C PHE A 77 -21.28 -12.50 -16.14
N LYS A 78 -21.96 -13.66 -16.09
CA LYS A 78 -21.77 -14.78 -17.04
C LYS A 78 -20.30 -15.22 -17.20
N ILE A 79 -19.54 -15.14 -16.11
CA ILE A 79 -18.15 -15.62 -16.02
C ILE A 79 -18.19 -17.11 -15.68
N ASP A 80 -17.34 -17.91 -16.32
CA ASP A 80 -17.25 -19.35 -16.08
C ASP A 80 -16.58 -19.68 -14.75
N GLY A 81 -16.96 -20.80 -14.13
CA GLY A 81 -16.36 -21.23 -12.86
C GLY A 81 -14.86 -21.47 -12.97
N SER A 82 -14.40 -22.04 -14.10
CA SER A 82 -12.96 -22.24 -14.35
C SER A 82 -12.20 -20.92 -14.47
N GLU A 83 -12.86 -19.87 -14.95
CA GLU A 83 -12.27 -18.55 -15.04
C GLU A 83 -12.14 -17.92 -13.65
N ILE A 84 -13.17 -18.02 -12.80
CA ILE A 84 -13.14 -17.58 -11.40
C ILE A 84 -11.99 -18.27 -10.65
N ASP A 85 -11.84 -19.59 -10.81
CA ASP A 85 -10.75 -20.36 -10.19
C ASP A 85 -9.37 -19.86 -10.66
N THR A 86 -9.24 -19.52 -11.94
CA THR A 86 -8.00 -18.95 -12.49
C THR A 86 -7.70 -17.57 -11.89
N ARG A 87 -8.72 -16.74 -11.67
CA ARG A 87 -8.57 -15.43 -11.02
C ARG A 87 -8.14 -15.56 -9.56
N LYS A 88 -8.75 -16.48 -8.81
CA LYS A 88 -8.37 -16.79 -7.43
C LYS A 88 -6.92 -17.28 -7.33
N ALA A 89 -6.56 -18.25 -8.17
CA ALA A 89 -5.21 -18.79 -8.21
C ALA A 89 -4.14 -17.72 -8.54
N PHE A 90 -4.47 -16.74 -9.39
CA PHE A 90 -3.58 -15.60 -9.66
C PHE A 90 -3.37 -14.74 -8.39
N ILE A 91 -4.45 -14.39 -7.69
CA ILE A 91 -4.39 -13.57 -6.48
C ILE A 91 -3.57 -14.29 -5.40
N ASP A 92 -3.89 -15.57 -5.13
CA ASP A 92 -3.22 -16.37 -4.10
C ASP A 92 -1.73 -16.50 -4.36
N LYS A 93 -1.35 -16.81 -5.61
CA LYS A 93 0.06 -16.92 -6.01
C LYS A 93 0.80 -15.59 -5.86
N THR A 94 0.15 -14.48 -6.19
CA THR A 94 0.77 -13.15 -6.09
C THR A 94 0.92 -12.73 -4.62
N LYS A 95 -0.08 -13.01 -3.77
CA LYS A 95 -0.01 -12.80 -2.31
C LYS A 95 1.14 -13.60 -1.70
N GLU A 96 1.28 -14.88 -2.06
CA GLU A 96 2.37 -15.74 -1.59
C GLU A 96 3.74 -15.16 -1.99
N GLU A 97 3.90 -14.74 -3.24
CA GLU A 97 5.17 -14.18 -3.73
C GLU A 97 5.56 -12.87 -3.03
N VAL A 98 4.61 -11.96 -2.83
CA VAL A 98 4.82 -10.71 -2.08
C VAL A 98 5.18 -11.02 -0.62
N GLN A 99 4.47 -11.95 0.01
CA GLN A 99 4.72 -12.33 1.40
C GLN A 99 6.12 -12.95 1.58
N LEU A 100 6.55 -13.81 0.66
CA LEU A 100 7.90 -14.38 0.67
C LEU A 100 9.00 -13.31 0.60
N MET A 101 8.82 -12.27 -0.22
CA MET A 101 9.76 -11.14 -0.29
C MET A 101 9.77 -10.34 1.02
N LYS A 102 8.59 -10.07 1.61
CA LYS A 102 8.45 -9.39 2.90
C LYS A 102 9.16 -10.16 4.03
N ASP A 103 8.91 -11.46 4.15
CA ASP A 103 9.46 -12.30 5.22
C ASP A 103 11.00 -12.29 5.19
N LYS A 104 11.59 -12.45 3.99
CA LYS A 104 13.04 -12.36 3.81
C LYS A 104 13.62 -10.99 4.20
N MET A 105 12.88 -9.90 3.98
CA MET A 105 13.29 -8.57 4.42
C MET A 105 13.26 -8.43 5.95
N PHE A 106 12.26 -9.01 6.62
CA PHE A 106 12.13 -8.97 8.08
C PHE A 106 13.16 -9.86 8.79
N GLU A 107 13.37 -11.10 8.33
CA GLU A 107 14.36 -12.03 8.90
C GLU A 107 15.79 -11.46 8.86
N THR A 108 16.13 -10.77 7.77
CA THR A 108 17.43 -10.12 7.59
C THR A 108 17.64 -9.00 8.62
N ARG A 109 16.58 -8.30 9.03
CA ARG A 109 16.64 -7.24 10.04
C ARG A 109 16.80 -7.81 11.45
N GLU A 110 16.06 -8.86 11.79
CA GLU A 110 16.18 -9.54 13.10
C GLU A 110 17.55 -10.18 13.30
N LYS A 111 18.12 -10.85 12.28
CA LYS A 111 19.48 -11.43 12.38
C LYS A 111 20.54 -10.36 12.63
N LYS A 112 20.48 -9.20 11.96
CA LYS A 112 21.43 -8.10 12.21
C LYS A 112 21.26 -7.48 13.60
N MET A 113 20.02 -7.33 14.08
CA MET A 113 19.74 -6.78 15.42
C MET A 113 20.14 -7.75 16.54
N ARG A 114 19.89 -9.05 16.37
CA ARG A 114 20.32 -10.10 17.31
C ARG A 114 21.84 -10.30 17.28
N GLN A 115 22.48 -10.25 16.12
CA GLN A 115 23.94 -10.38 16.01
C GLN A 115 24.68 -9.12 16.51
N GLY A 116 24.05 -7.95 16.43
CA GLY A 116 24.52 -6.72 17.09
C GLY A 116 24.34 -6.73 18.62
N LEU A 117 23.35 -7.45 19.15
CA LEU A 117 23.15 -7.63 20.60
C LEU A 117 23.93 -8.82 21.19
N LEU A 118 24.22 -9.85 20.41
CA LEU A 118 24.91 -11.09 20.84
C LEU A 118 26.38 -11.16 20.40
N GLY A 119 26.84 -10.20 19.59
CA GLY A 119 28.24 -10.04 19.26
C GLY A 119 28.97 -9.33 20.39
N THR A 120 29.72 -10.11 21.17
CA THR A 120 30.66 -9.73 22.26
C THR A 120 30.07 -9.56 23.66
N GLY A 121 29.76 -10.65 24.36
CA GLY A 121 29.56 -10.52 25.82
C GLY A 121 29.49 -11.78 26.68
N TYR A 122 28.78 -12.84 26.30
CA TYR A 122 28.24 -13.72 27.36
C TYR A 122 28.38 -15.24 27.18
N ALA A 123 29.17 -15.73 26.22
CA ALA A 123 29.28 -17.19 26.01
C ALA A 123 30.51 -17.87 26.68
N LYS A 124 31.34 -17.16 27.46
CA LYS A 124 32.59 -17.72 28.02
C LYS A 124 32.71 -17.71 29.55
N TYR A 125 31.64 -17.39 30.29
CA TYR A 125 31.67 -17.27 31.76
C TYR A 125 30.98 -18.42 32.52
N THR A 126 30.70 -19.56 31.89
CA THR A 126 30.03 -20.69 32.58
C THR A 126 30.94 -21.91 32.79
N ARG A 127 32.25 -21.79 32.53
CA ARG A 127 33.21 -22.83 32.87
C ARG A 127 34.45 -22.19 33.45
N LEU A 128 34.50 -22.07 34.77
CA LEU A 128 35.68 -22.09 35.63
C LEU A 128 35.22 -21.91 37.09
N GLU A 129 34.47 -22.90 37.59
CA GLU A 129 34.26 -23.06 39.03
C GLU A 129 34.89 -24.38 39.43
N ASN A 130 36.23 -24.34 39.51
CA ASN A 130 37.12 -25.24 40.25
C ASN A 130 38.54 -25.07 39.68
N GLU A 131 39.32 -24.13 40.20
CA GLU A 131 40.66 -24.41 40.70
C GLU A 131 41.25 -23.13 41.31
N VAL A 132 41.55 -23.21 42.60
CA VAL A 132 42.09 -22.14 43.43
C VAL A 132 43.62 -22.25 43.42
N GLU A 133 44.29 -21.09 43.42
CA GLU A 133 45.72 -20.84 43.73
C GLU A 133 46.79 -21.06 42.66
N SER A 134 47.22 -19.96 42.00
CA SER A 134 48.60 -19.79 41.50
C SER A 134 48.99 -18.30 41.38
N PRO A 135 50.24 -17.89 41.74
CA PRO A 135 50.74 -16.51 41.66
C PRO A 135 50.85 -15.95 40.22
N THR A 136 50.50 -16.73 39.20
CA THR A 136 50.33 -16.28 37.81
C THR A 136 49.13 -15.32 37.64
N GLN A 137 48.22 -15.28 38.63
CA GLN A 137 47.00 -14.47 38.61
C GLN A 137 47.25 -12.95 38.62
N ALA A 138 48.28 -12.46 39.31
CA ALA A 138 48.50 -11.00 39.43
C ALA A 138 48.84 -10.35 38.09
N LYS A 139 49.69 -11.00 37.28
CA LYS A 139 50.00 -10.56 35.91
C LYS A 139 48.81 -10.70 34.97
N PHE A 140 48.03 -11.78 35.12
CA PHE A 140 46.83 -11.96 34.32
C PHE A 140 45.76 -10.90 34.63
N ILE A 141 45.58 -10.55 35.91
CA ILE A 141 44.65 -9.51 36.36
C ILE A 141 45.05 -8.13 35.80
N GLU A 142 46.34 -7.78 35.85
CA GLU A 142 46.84 -6.51 35.33
C GLU A 142 46.69 -6.41 33.80
N ASP A 143 47.02 -7.48 33.07
CA ASP A 143 46.82 -7.56 31.62
C ASP A 143 45.31 -7.51 31.25
N THR A 144 44.43 -8.15 32.04
CA THR A 144 42.98 -8.04 31.83
C THR A 144 42.41 -6.67 32.15
N HIS A 145 42.97 -5.94 33.12
CA HIS A 145 42.49 -4.61 33.49
C HIS A 145 42.83 -3.57 32.41
N GLN A 146 44.04 -3.64 31.82
CA GLN A 146 44.38 -2.81 30.67
C GLN A 146 43.52 -3.14 29.44
N ALA A 147 43.25 -4.43 29.19
CA ALA A 147 42.34 -4.83 28.12
C ALA A 147 40.92 -4.31 28.35
N GLN A 148 40.43 -4.31 29.59
CA GLN A 148 39.12 -3.75 29.96
C GLN A 148 39.03 -2.24 29.72
N GLN A 149 40.08 -1.46 30.01
CA GLN A 149 40.06 -0.01 29.78
C GLN A 149 39.98 0.33 28.28
N LEU A 150 40.65 -0.43 27.41
CA LEU A 150 40.52 -0.30 25.96
C LEU A 150 39.11 -0.66 25.47
N ILE A 151 38.48 -1.66 26.09
CA ILE A 151 37.11 -2.07 25.75
C ILE A 151 36.08 -1.01 26.17
N VAL A 152 36.24 -0.40 27.34
CA VAL A 152 35.34 0.68 27.82
C VAL A 152 35.47 1.92 26.93
N SER A 153 36.69 2.31 26.58
CA SER A 153 36.93 3.42 25.63
C SER A 153 36.30 3.15 24.26
N SER A 154 36.34 1.91 23.78
CA SER A 154 35.70 1.51 22.52
C SER A 154 34.16 1.51 22.60
N GLN A 155 33.58 1.28 23.79
CA GLN A 155 32.13 1.30 23.98
C GLN A 155 31.59 2.73 24.08
N ASP A 156 32.33 3.65 24.70
CA ASP A 156 31.93 5.07 24.76
C ASP A 156 31.85 5.70 23.35
N GLU A 157 32.77 5.34 22.45
CA GLU A 157 32.72 5.75 21.04
C GLU A 157 31.50 5.18 20.30
N GLN A 158 31.01 3.99 20.69
CA GLN A 158 29.79 3.41 20.13
C GLN A 158 28.53 4.08 20.70
N ILE A 159 28.52 4.47 21.99
CA ILE A 159 27.41 5.19 22.61
C ILE A 159 27.24 6.58 21.98
N GLU A 160 28.34 7.27 21.66
CA GLU A 160 28.29 8.56 20.95
C GLU A 160 27.70 8.41 19.53
N ARG A 161 28.04 7.33 18.82
CA ARG A 161 27.49 7.01 17.49
C ARG A 161 26.01 6.61 17.53
N VAL A 162 25.58 5.92 18.58
CA VAL A 162 24.16 5.63 18.83
C VAL A 162 23.41 6.94 19.14
N GLY A 163 24.02 7.85 19.91
CA GLY A 163 23.48 9.18 20.21
C GLY A 163 23.24 10.02 18.95
N ALA A 164 24.19 10.02 17.99
CA ALA A 164 24.02 10.69 16.70
C ALA A 164 22.85 10.10 15.88
N THR A 165 22.71 8.78 15.87
CA THR A 165 21.63 8.09 15.13
C THR A 165 20.25 8.36 15.75
N VAL A 166 20.16 8.43 17.09
CA VAL A 166 18.93 8.82 17.81
C VAL A 166 18.58 10.29 17.52
N GLY A 167 19.58 11.16 17.38
CA GLY A 167 19.39 12.55 16.96
C GLY A 167 18.77 12.66 15.56
N THR A 168 19.28 11.88 14.60
CA THR A 168 18.74 11.84 13.23
C THR A 168 17.32 11.26 13.20
N LEU A 169 17.07 10.16 13.94
CA LEU A 169 15.74 9.55 14.05
C LEU A 169 14.72 10.53 14.66
N LYS A 170 15.11 11.30 15.67
CA LYS A 170 14.27 12.35 16.27
C LYS A 170 13.96 13.47 15.29
N SER A 171 14.93 13.88 14.46
CA SER A 171 14.73 14.87 13.40
C SER A 171 13.76 14.35 12.32
N MET A 172 13.95 13.10 11.88
CA MET A 172 13.08 12.46 10.87
C MET A 172 11.67 12.21 11.42
N SER A 173 11.53 11.75 12.67
CA SER A 173 10.23 11.60 13.32
C SER A 173 9.48 12.93 13.43
N LYS A 174 10.20 14.04 13.64
CA LYS A 174 9.62 15.37 13.66
C LYS A 174 9.17 15.82 12.27
N GLN A 175 9.97 15.51 11.25
CA GLN A 175 9.63 15.85 9.86
C GLN A 175 8.44 15.02 9.34
N ILE A 176 8.36 13.73 9.68
CA ILE A 176 7.20 12.87 9.39
C ILE A 176 5.96 13.37 10.14
N GLY A 177 6.10 13.78 11.40
CA GLY A 177 5.00 14.37 12.16
C GLY A 177 4.44 15.64 11.51
N ASN A 178 5.33 16.52 11.05
CA ASN A 178 4.94 17.76 10.36
C ASN A 178 4.28 17.48 9.00
N GLU A 179 4.80 16.53 8.22
CA GLU A 179 4.22 16.14 6.92
C GLU A 179 2.84 15.47 7.09
N LEU A 180 2.67 14.63 8.11
CA LEU A 180 1.36 14.05 8.46
C LEU A 180 0.35 15.12 8.88
N GLU A 181 0.79 16.16 9.61
CA GLU A 181 -0.06 17.29 9.99
C GLU A 181 -0.44 18.14 8.75
N GLU A 182 0.50 18.36 7.83
CA GLU A 182 0.26 19.06 6.56
C GLU A 182 -0.70 18.28 5.64
N GLN A 183 -0.56 16.95 5.57
CA GLN A 183 -1.50 16.08 4.85
C GLN A 183 -2.88 16.02 5.51
N SER A 184 -2.97 16.10 6.85
CA SER A 184 -4.26 16.21 7.54
C SER A 184 -4.99 17.51 7.21
N ILE A 185 -4.25 18.60 6.99
CA ILE A 185 -4.81 19.90 6.59
C ILE A 185 -5.24 19.85 5.11
N MET A 186 -4.45 19.21 4.24
CA MET A 186 -4.80 19.02 2.83
C MET A 186 -6.00 18.09 2.63
N LEU A 187 -6.20 17.11 3.50
CA LEU A 187 -7.38 16.23 3.50
C LEU A 187 -8.65 16.97 3.94
N ASP A 188 -8.55 17.94 4.84
CA ASP A 188 -9.68 18.80 5.22
C ASP A 188 -10.11 19.70 4.06
N ASP A 189 -9.14 20.25 3.31
CA ASP A 189 -9.39 21.05 2.10
C ASP A 189 -10.00 20.20 0.97
N LEU A 190 -9.54 18.95 0.79
CA LEU A 190 -10.16 17.99 -0.12
C LEU A 190 -11.60 17.66 0.29
N GLY A 191 -11.85 17.53 1.60
CA GLY A 191 -13.20 17.35 2.14
C GLY A 191 -14.11 18.54 1.82
N TYR A 192 -13.59 19.76 1.96
CA TYR A 192 -14.29 20.99 1.60
C TYR A 192 -14.58 21.07 0.10
N GLU A 193 -13.60 20.78 -0.76
CA GLU A 193 -13.78 20.74 -2.21
C GLU A 193 -14.79 19.65 -2.64
N MET A 194 -14.81 18.51 -1.95
CA MET A 194 -15.78 17.44 -2.15
C MET A 194 -17.19 17.89 -1.77
N GLU A 195 -17.38 18.56 -0.63
CA GLU A 195 -18.69 19.09 -0.21
C GLU A 195 -19.22 20.15 -1.19
N VAL A 196 -18.34 21.03 -1.68
CA VAL A 196 -18.68 22.01 -2.74
C VAL A 196 -19.07 21.30 -4.03
N THR A 197 -18.37 20.22 -4.38
CA THR A 197 -18.66 19.42 -5.57
C THR A 197 -19.99 18.67 -5.42
N GLU A 198 -20.29 18.10 -4.25
CA GLU A 198 -21.57 17.47 -3.94
C GLU A 198 -22.72 18.47 -4.06
N SER A 199 -22.57 19.68 -3.52
CA SER A 199 -23.57 20.75 -3.64
C SER A 199 -23.82 21.16 -5.10
N LYS A 200 -22.75 21.27 -5.91
CA LYS A 200 -22.87 21.56 -7.35
C LYS A 200 -23.53 20.40 -8.11
N LEU A 201 -23.16 19.17 -7.77
CA LEU A 201 -23.77 17.97 -8.33
C LEU A 201 -25.26 17.94 -8.01
N ASP A 202 -25.66 18.17 -6.76
CA ASP A 202 -27.07 18.17 -6.36
C ASP A 202 -27.89 19.31 -7.03
N ALA A 203 -27.27 20.47 -7.22
CA ALA A 203 -27.86 21.55 -8.00
C ALA A 203 -28.05 21.16 -9.48
N THR A 204 -27.11 20.41 -10.07
CA THR A 204 -27.22 19.94 -11.45
C THR A 204 -28.21 18.79 -11.59
N THR A 205 -28.24 17.83 -10.68
CA THR A 205 -29.24 16.74 -10.65
C THR A 205 -30.65 17.31 -10.50
N THR A 206 -30.83 18.32 -9.65
CA THR A 206 -32.11 19.03 -9.49
C THR A 206 -32.51 19.78 -10.77
N LYS A 207 -31.56 20.41 -11.47
CA LYS A 207 -31.83 21.06 -12.78
C LYS A 207 -32.18 20.03 -13.85
N ILE A 208 -31.53 18.87 -13.86
CA ILE A 208 -31.87 17.76 -14.77
C ILE A 208 -33.25 17.22 -14.46
N ALA A 209 -33.58 16.99 -13.19
CA ALA A 209 -34.91 16.54 -12.77
C ALA A 209 -36.00 17.57 -13.17
N LYS A 210 -35.73 18.87 -12.99
CA LYS A 210 -36.62 19.93 -13.44
C LYS A 210 -36.72 20.02 -14.96
N ALA A 211 -35.63 19.87 -15.71
CA ALA A 211 -35.65 19.89 -17.17
C ALA A 211 -36.43 18.69 -17.73
N LEU A 212 -36.24 17.51 -17.13
CA LEU A 212 -37.00 16.29 -17.42
C LEU A 212 -38.49 16.46 -17.08
N HIS A 213 -38.83 17.23 -16.05
CA HIS A 213 -40.22 17.53 -15.71
C HIS A 213 -40.79 18.75 -16.47
N MET A 214 -39.93 19.61 -17.05
CA MET A 214 -40.30 20.83 -17.79
C MET A 214 -40.45 20.59 -19.30
N THR A 215 -40.14 19.40 -19.82
CA THR A 215 -40.70 18.95 -21.10
C THR A 215 -42.21 18.83 -20.94
N SER A 216 -42.89 19.93 -21.28
CA SER A 216 -44.25 20.23 -20.88
C SER A 216 -45.25 19.32 -21.58
N ASP A 217 -45.69 18.28 -20.86
CA ASP A 217 -46.75 17.38 -21.28
C ASP A 217 -47.98 18.17 -21.77
N ARG A 218 -48.49 19.12 -20.98
CA ARG A 218 -49.81 19.72 -21.27
C ARG A 218 -49.89 20.41 -22.64
N ARG A 219 -48.84 21.10 -23.09
CA ARG A 219 -48.81 21.80 -24.40
C ARG A 219 -48.62 20.84 -25.56
N GLN A 220 -47.83 19.79 -25.38
CA GLN A 220 -47.66 18.73 -26.38
C GLN A 220 -48.94 17.91 -26.54
N TRP A 221 -49.61 17.54 -25.45
CA TRP A 221 -50.90 16.85 -25.47
C TRP A 221 -52.01 17.72 -26.09
N THR A 222 -52.01 19.05 -25.89
CA THR A 222 -52.97 19.93 -26.60
C THR A 222 -52.68 20.00 -28.10
N ALA A 223 -51.41 20.10 -28.50
CA ALA A 223 -51.03 20.11 -29.92
C ALA A 223 -51.41 18.80 -30.62
N ILE A 224 -51.17 17.65 -29.96
CA ILE A 224 -51.57 16.32 -30.45
C ILE A 224 -53.10 16.24 -30.57
N GLY A 225 -53.85 16.71 -29.57
CA GLY A 225 -55.31 16.70 -29.58
C GLY A 225 -55.91 17.55 -30.71
N ILE A 226 -55.36 18.74 -30.95
CA ILE A 226 -55.79 19.61 -32.07
C ILE A 226 -55.50 18.93 -33.42
N LEU A 227 -54.33 18.31 -33.58
CA LEU A 227 -53.96 17.64 -34.82
C LEU A 227 -54.87 16.45 -35.12
N LEU A 228 -55.23 15.66 -34.11
CA LEU A 228 -56.20 14.56 -34.24
C LEU A 228 -57.60 15.04 -34.62
N LEU A 229 -58.05 16.16 -34.06
CA LEU A 229 -59.36 16.74 -34.39
C LEU A 229 -59.40 17.20 -35.86
N ILE A 230 -58.34 17.86 -36.34
CA ILE A 230 -58.24 18.27 -37.75
C ILE A 230 -58.23 17.04 -38.65
N MET A 231 -57.46 16.00 -38.30
CA MET A 231 -57.43 14.75 -39.06
C MET A 231 -58.82 14.09 -39.15
N PHE A 232 -59.56 14.07 -38.05
CA PHE A 232 -60.93 13.53 -38.01
C PHE A 232 -61.89 14.33 -38.90
N LEU A 233 -61.79 15.66 -38.88
CA LEU A 233 -62.60 16.53 -39.76
C LEU A 233 -62.30 16.27 -41.25
N VAL A 234 -61.04 16.09 -41.63
CA VAL A 234 -60.65 15.75 -43.01
C VAL A 234 -61.25 14.41 -43.43
N ILE A 235 -61.22 13.40 -42.56
CA ILE A 235 -61.81 12.08 -42.83
C ILE A 235 -63.33 12.19 -42.98
N LEU A 236 -64.01 12.92 -42.10
CA LEU A 236 -65.45 13.14 -42.21
C LEU A 236 -65.82 13.84 -43.53
N LEU A 237 -65.04 14.86 -43.92
CA LEU A 237 -65.26 15.57 -45.18
C LEU A 237 -65.09 14.62 -46.37
N PHE A 238 -64.09 13.74 -46.35
CA PHE A 238 -63.88 12.71 -47.39
C PHE A 238 -65.03 11.69 -47.49
N PHE A 239 -65.70 11.36 -46.39
CA PHE A 239 -66.86 10.45 -46.43
C PHE A 239 -68.15 11.14 -46.87
N ILE A 240 -68.26 12.46 -46.67
CA ILE A 240 -69.45 13.24 -47.02
C ILE A 240 -69.40 13.72 -48.48
N LEU A 241 -68.20 14.03 -49.00
CA LEU A 241 -67.96 14.52 -50.35
C LEU A 241 -67.66 13.36 -51.33
#